data_AF-A0A2H3NJ11-F1
#
_entry.id   AF-A0A2H3NJ11-F1
#
_cell.length_a   1.000
_cell.length_b   1.000
_cell.length_c   1.000
_cell.angle_alpha   90.00
_cell.angle_beta   90.00
_cell.angle_gamma   90.00
#
_symmetry.space_group_name_H-M   'P 1'
#
loop_
_entity.id
_entity.type
_entity.pdbx_description
1 polymer ?
#
loop_
_entity_poly.entity_id
_entity_poly.type
_entity_poly.pdbx_seq_one_letter_code
_entity_poly.pdbx_strand_id
1 'polypeptide(L)'
;MYRINLLGLLLLALMVMLAGCDQNTEEVDYTFSGEVIAFPDAIADYVIRAEDGQSYEPVELDERYQREGIRVRVEAVEEPALTVAEIGPTIRIVAIEEL
;
A
#
# COMPACT_ATOMS: atom_id res chain seq x y z
N MET A 1 -46.56 -8.07 21.84
CA MET A 1 -45.89 -7.00 21.08
C MET A 1 -44.74 -6.48 21.94
N TYR A 2 -43.49 -6.63 21.49
CA TYR A 2 -42.28 -6.59 22.33
C TYR A 2 -42.12 -5.29 23.14
N ARG A 3 -42.01 -5.41 24.47
CA ARG A 3 -41.58 -4.34 25.38
C ARG A 3 -40.05 -4.37 25.44
N ILE A 4 -39.39 -3.57 24.60
CA ILE A 4 -37.93 -3.44 24.62
C ILE A 4 -37.54 -2.67 25.89
N ASN A 5 -36.86 -3.35 26.81
CA ASN A 5 -36.33 -2.75 28.03
C ASN A 5 -35.17 -1.82 27.66
N LEU A 6 -35.17 -0.60 28.20
CA LEU A 6 -34.12 0.42 27.99
C LEU A 6 -32.70 -0.13 28.27
N LEU A 7 -32.58 -1.08 29.20
CA LEU A 7 -31.35 -1.80 29.52
C LEU A 7 -30.80 -2.65 28.35
N GLY A 8 -31.69 -3.25 27.55
CA GLY A 8 -31.33 -4.03 26.37
C GLY A 8 -30.89 -3.16 25.19
N LEU A 9 -31.43 -1.94 25.07
CA LEU A 9 -30.98 -0.95 24.09
C LEU A 9 -29.57 -0.44 24.45
N LEU A 10 -29.30 -0.25 25.75
CA LEU A 10 -28.03 0.26 26.26
C LEU A 10 -26.89 -0.78 26.11
N LEU A 11 -27.20 -2.07 26.30
CA LEU A 11 -26.26 -3.17 26.01
C LEU A 11 -25.96 -3.31 24.52
N LEU A 12 -26.95 -3.09 23.64
CA LEU A 12 -26.74 -3.12 22.19
C LEU A 12 -25.83 -1.97 21.74
N ALA A 13 -25.99 -0.78 22.32
CA ALA A 13 -25.15 0.38 22.02
C ALA A 13 -23.68 0.19 22.46
N LEU A 14 -23.43 -0.55 23.55
CA LEU A 14 -22.08 -0.84 24.03
C LEU A 14 -21.31 -1.79 23.10
N MET A 15 -21.99 -2.71 22.38
CA MET A 15 -21.35 -3.58 21.38
C MET A 15 -20.87 -2.80 20.14
N VAL A 16 -21.55 -1.73 19.75
CA VAL A 16 -21.19 -0.96 18.54
C VAL A 16 -19.88 -0.18 18.73
N MET A 17 -19.52 0.17 19.96
CA MET A 17 -18.29 0.91 20.28
C MET A 17 -17.01 0.04 20.26
N LEU A 18 -17.12 -1.30 20.24
CA LEU A 18 -15.97 -2.21 20.15
C LEU A 18 -15.53 -2.49 18.70
N ALA A 19 -16.28 -2.00 17.70
CA ALA A 19 -15.88 -2.00 16.30
C ALA A 19 -15.12 -0.73 15.89
N GLY A 20 -14.60 0.04 16.86
CA GLY A 20 -13.60 1.07 16.61
C GLY A 20 -12.23 0.44 16.32
N CYS A 21 -12.13 -0.42 15.30
CA CYS A 21 -10.83 -0.70 14.70
C CYS A 21 -10.42 0.56 13.94
N ASP A 22 -9.54 1.32 14.60
CA ASP A 22 -8.47 2.13 14.02
C ASP A 22 -8.66 2.46 12.53
N GLN A 23 -9.29 3.60 12.25
CA GLN A 23 -9.51 4.09 10.89
C GLN A 23 -8.27 4.80 10.32
N ASN A 24 -7.07 4.32 10.68
CA ASN A 24 -5.81 4.87 10.20
C ASN A 24 -5.02 3.85 9.37
N THR A 25 -5.74 2.93 8.71
CA THR A 25 -5.19 2.20 7.57
C THR A 25 -5.16 3.18 6.40
N GLU A 26 -3.97 3.68 6.02
CA GLU A 26 -3.81 4.31 4.70
C GLU A 26 -4.40 3.34 3.66
N GLU A 27 -5.33 3.83 2.83
CA GLU A 27 -5.96 3.01 1.80
C GLU A 27 -4.87 2.58 0.80
N VAL A 28 -4.45 1.32 0.86
CA VAL A 28 -3.42 0.74 -0.01
C VAL A 28 -4.07 0.33 -1.33
N ASP A 29 -3.59 0.88 -2.44
CA ASP A 29 -4.08 0.54 -3.79
C ASP A 29 -3.42 -0.74 -4.33
N TYR A 30 -2.14 -0.94 -4.00
CA TYR A 30 -1.32 -2.02 -4.54
C TYR A 30 -0.65 -2.83 -3.44
N THR A 31 -0.77 -4.15 -3.51
CA THR A 31 0.03 -5.09 -2.71
C THR A 31 0.60 -6.16 -3.63
N PHE A 32 1.93 -6.19 -3.78
CA PHE A 32 2.58 -7.12 -4.70
C PHE A 32 3.97 -7.52 -4.20
N SER A 33 4.53 -8.54 -4.84
CA SER A 33 5.94 -8.92 -4.70
C SER A 33 6.64 -8.72 -6.03
N GLY A 34 7.91 -8.37 -5.98
CA GLY A 34 8.69 -8.08 -7.19
C GLY A 34 10.17 -7.92 -6.91
N GLU A 35 10.89 -7.54 -7.97
CA GLU A 35 12.33 -7.31 -7.96
C GLU A 35 12.64 -5.83 -8.19
N VAL A 36 13.60 -5.29 -7.44
CA VAL A 36 14.10 -3.93 -7.67
C VAL A 36 15.11 -3.96 -8.83
N ILE A 37 14.87 -3.12 -9.83
CA ILE A 37 15.69 -3.01 -11.04
C ILE A 37 16.20 -1.58 -11.16
N ALA A 38 17.49 -1.41 -11.47
CA ALA A 38 18.05 -0.08 -11.72
C ALA A 38 17.51 0.47 -13.05
N PHE A 39 16.99 1.69 -13.01
CA PHE A 39 16.45 2.39 -14.17
C PHE A 39 16.84 3.88 -14.08
N PRO A 40 18.00 4.27 -14.63
CA PRO A 40 18.58 5.62 -14.45
C PRO A 40 17.75 6.78 -15.00
N ASP A 41 16.69 6.48 -15.78
CA ASP A 41 15.77 7.47 -16.33
C ASP A 41 14.44 7.54 -15.55
N ALA A 42 14.30 6.77 -14.46
CA ALA A 42 13.14 6.78 -13.57
C ALA A 42 13.28 7.84 -12.48
N ILE A 43 12.17 8.23 -11.87
CA ILE A 43 12.13 9.24 -10.80
C ILE A 43 13.08 8.90 -9.64
N ALA A 44 13.11 7.63 -9.23
CA ALA A 44 13.91 7.15 -8.10
C ALA A 44 15.18 6.40 -8.54
N ASP A 45 15.61 6.49 -9.80
CA ASP A 45 16.69 5.66 -10.41
C ASP A 45 16.44 4.13 -10.35
N TYR A 46 15.28 3.71 -9.82
CA TYR A 46 14.89 2.32 -9.61
C TYR A 46 13.40 2.14 -9.91
N VAL A 47 13.06 0.95 -10.39
CA VAL A 47 11.68 0.49 -10.62
C VAL A 47 11.47 -0.84 -9.93
N ILE A 48 10.22 -1.15 -9.56
CA ILE A 48 9.88 -2.44 -8.98
C ILE A 48 9.09 -3.23 -10.03
N ARG A 49 9.67 -4.32 -10.52
CA ARG A 49 9.00 -5.24 -11.44
C ARG A 49 8.29 -6.31 -10.64
N ALA A 50 6.96 -6.28 -10.65
CA ALA A 50 6.14 -7.30 -10.04
C ALA A 50 6.30 -8.66 -10.75
N GLU A 51 5.96 -9.72 -10.04
CA GLU A 51 6.01 -11.10 -10.55
C GLU A 51 5.08 -11.35 -11.77
N ASP A 52 4.05 -10.52 -11.94
CA ASP A 52 3.16 -10.54 -13.11
C ASP A 52 3.76 -9.84 -14.36
N GLY A 53 4.94 -9.24 -14.21
CA GLY A 53 5.66 -8.51 -15.25
C GLY A 53 5.34 -7.02 -15.31
N GLN A 54 4.35 -6.52 -14.55
CA GLN A 54 4.07 -5.09 -14.47
C GLN A 54 5.22 -4.38 -13.73
N SER A 55 5.61 -3.21 -14.21
CA SER A 55 6.62 -2.38 -13.55
C SER A 55 5.94 -1.20 -12.87
N TYR A 56 6.41 -0.84 -11.70
CA TYR A 56 5.90 0.27 -10.90
C TYR A 56 7.03 1.25 -10.65
N GLU A 57 6.74 2.55 -10.78
CA GLU A 57 7.71 3.62 -10.57
C GLU A 57 7.51 4.23 -9.18
N PRO A 58 8.36 3.90 -8.19
CA PRO A 58 8.28 4.52 -6.88
C PRO A 58 8.66 6.01 -6.97
N VAL A 59 7.87 6.87 -6.32
CA VAL A 59 8.21 8.30 -6.17
C VAL A 59 9.52 8.47 -5.37
N GLU A 60 9.72 7.58 -4.39
CA GLU A 60 10.93 7.48 -3.59
C GLU A 60 11.11 6.02 -3.16
N LEU A 61 12.36 5.56 -3.13
CA LEU A 61 12.73 4.25 -2.62
C LEU A 61 13.78 4.42 -1.52
N ASP A 62 13.52 3.87 -0.33
CA ASP A 62 14.45 3.89 0.80
C ASP A 62 15.83 3.33 0.37
N GLU A 63 16.91 4.01 0.75
CA GLU A 63 18.30 3.69 0.39
C GLU A 63 18.65 2.21 0.66
N ARG A 64 18.02 1.58 1.65
CA ARG A 64 18.24 0.15 1.96
C ARG A 64 17.79 -0.79 0.84
N TYR A 65 16.84 -0.35 0.02
CA TYR A 65 16.29 -1.06 -1.13
C TYR A 65 16.79 -0.56 -2.47
N GLN A 66 17.63 0.48 -2.52
CA GLN A 66 18.30 0.96 -3.74
C GLN A 66 19.45 0.03 -4.14
N ARG A 67 19.12 -1.24 -4.37
CA ARG A 67 20.05 -2.29 -4.80
C ARG A 67 19.34 -3.12 -5.86
N GLU A 68 20.01 -3.35 -6.97
CA GLU A 68 19.49 -4.20 -8.04
C GLU A 68 19.41 -5.66 -7.59
N GLY A 69 18.36 -6.36 -8.03
CA GLY A 69 18.23 -7.82 -7.87
C GLY A 69 17.67 -8.29 -6.54
N ILE A 70 17.28 -7.37 -5.64
CA ILE A 70 16.62 -7.74 -4.38
C ILE A 70 15.14 -8.00 -4.63
N ARG A 71 14.61 -9.03 -3.96
CA ARG A 71 13.17 -9.31 -3.96
C ARG A 71 12.51 -8.60 -2.79
N VAL A 72 11.37 -8.00 -3.06
CA VAL A 72 10.62 -7.22 -2.08
C VAL A 72 9.15 -7.54 -2.13
N ARG A 73 8.47 -7.40 -0.98
CA ARG A 73 7.02 -7.22 -0.92
C ARG A 73 6.72 -5.76 -0.66
N VAL A 74 5.78 -5.20 -1.40
CA VAL A 74 5.45 -3.78 -1.39
C VAL A 74 3.95 -3.60 -1.16
N GLU A 75 3.63 -2.66 -0.28
CA GLU A 75 2.31 -2.04 -0.14
C GLU A 75 2.46 -0.58 -0.54
N ALA A 76 1.65 -0.11 -1.47
CA ALA A 76 1.76 1.24 -2.02
C ALA A 76 0.41 1.82 -2.41
N VAL A 77 0.37 3.14 -2.50
CA VAL A 77 -0.74 3.91 -3.06
C VAL A 77 -0.36 4.43 -4.44
N GLU A 78 -1.35 4.56 -5.32
CA GLU A 78 -1.16 5.23 -6.61
C GLU A 78 -0.97 6.73 -6.39
N GLU A 79 0.06 7.29 -7.01
CA GLU A 79 0.25 8.73 -7.06
C GLU A 79 0.01 9.23 -8.49
N PRO A 80 -0.46 10.48 -8.65
CA PRO A 80 -0.58 11.09 -9.97
C PRO A 80 0.75 10.99 -10.72
N ALA A 81 0.70 10.53 -11.97
CA ALA A 81 1.90 10.36 -12.78
C ALA A 81 2.72 11.66 -12.82
N LEU A 82 3.95 11.60 -12.33
CA LEU A 82 4.90 12.73 -12.33
C LEU A 82 5.71 12.79 -13.65
N THR A 83 5.62 11.74 -14.46
CA THR A 83 6.32 11.54 -15.73
C THR A 83 5.33 11.05 -16.81
N VAL A 84 5.72 11.10 -18.09
CA VAL A 84 4.98 10.39 -19.15
C VAL A 84 5.20 8.89 -18.90
N ALA A 85 4.17 8.20 -18.43
CA ALA A 85 4.24 6.83 -17.91
C ALA A 85 4.59 5.78 -18.99
N GLU A 86 5.86 5.70 -19.39
CA GLU A 86 6.38 4.63 -20.24
C GLU A 86 6.81 3.39 -19.42
N ILE A 87 7.02 3.54 -18.11
CA ILE A 87 7.46 2.49 -17.18
C ILE A 87 6.27 1.75 -16.56
N GLY A 88 5.28 2.51 -16.06
CA GLY A 88 4.11 1.99 -15.35
C GLY A 88 3.51 3.04 -14.40
N PRO A 89 2.57 2.65 -13.53
CA PRO A 89 1.98 3.57 -12.56
C PRO A 89 3.02 4.10 -11.58
N THR A 90 2.94 5.39 -11.28
CA THR A 90 3.71 6.03 -10.22
C THR A 90 3.10 5.66 -8.87
N ILE A 91 3.91 5.18 -7.94
CA ILE A 91 3.45 4.72 -6.63
C ILE A 91 4.22 5.34 -5.48
N ARG A 92 3.54 5.58 -4.36
CA ARG A 92 4.19 5.90 -3.08
C ARG A 92 4.15 4.67 -2.19
N ILE A 93 5.33 4.22 -1.78
CA ILE A 93 5.49 3.05 -0.93
C ILE A 93 5.03 3.41 0.50
N VAL A 94 4.07 2.64 1.00
CA VAL A 94 3.59 2.69 2.39
C VAL A 94 4.36 1.69 3.25
N ALA A 95 4.58 0.48 2.73
CA ALA A 95 5.41 -0.54 3.37
C ALA A 95 6.24 -1.32 2.34
N ILE A 96 7.44 -1.69 2.73
CA ILE A 96 8.34 -2.51 1.92
C ILE A 96 9.20 -3.41 2.82
N GLU A 97 9.31 -4.68 2.44
CA GLU A 97 10.16 -5.67 3.12
C GLU A 97 10.98 -6.48 2.09
N GLU A 98 12.20 -6.88 2.45
CA GLU A 98 13.02 -7.79 1.62
C GLU A 98 12.58 -9.24 1.87
N LEU A 99 12.50 -10.06 0.82
CA LEU A 99 12.05 -11.46 0.86
C LEU A 99 13.21 -12.46 0.84
#